data_AF-A0A949Y4K7-F1
#
_entry.id   AF-A0A949Y4K7-F1
#
_cell.length_a   1.000
_cell.length_b   1.000
_cell.length_c   1.000
_cell.angle_alpha   90.00
_cell.angle_beta   90.00
_cell.angle_gamma   90.00
#
_symmetry.space_group_name_H-M   'P 1'
#
loop_
_entity.id
_entity.type
_entity.pdbx_description
1 polymer ?
#
loop_
_entity_poly.entity_id
_entity_poly.type
_entity_poly.pdbx_seq_one_letter_code
_entity_poly.pdbx_strand_id
1 'polypeptide(L)'
;MSALFNTAEGNGKRQGRQRAKFFDDARGSALECAAGLDASVAKRVATNDRIQGGKEMLARVVAMLTRLVQRFDADEFRVREDTDRDDTDDL
;
A
#
# COMPACT_ATOMS: atom_id res chain seq x y z
N MET A 1 1.70 -8.55 -11.79
CA MET A 1 2.87 -7.74 -12.17
C MET A 1 2.46 -6.26 -12.12
N SER A 2 2.26 -5.70 -10.93
CA SER A 2 1.68 -4.34 -10.75
C SER A 2 2.35 -3.52 -9.64
N ALA A 3 3.12 -4.15 -8.74
CA ALA A 3 3.75 -3.48 -7.60
C ALA A 3 4.84 -2.45 -8.01
N LEU A 4 5.64 -2.76 -9.04
CA LEU A 4 6.70 -1.87 -9.52
C LEU A 4 6.13 -0.65 -10.26
N PHE A 5 5.09 -0.87 -11.08
CA PHE A 5 4.45 0.20 -11.85
C PHE A 5 3.74 1.22 -10.95
N ASN A 6 2.98 0.74 -9.95
CA ASN A 6 2.28 1.62 -9.00
C ASN A 6 3.27 2.40 -8.11
N THR A 7 4.44 1.85 -7.80
CA THR A 7 5.48 2.55 -7.03
C THR A 7 6.12 3.69 -7.85
N ALA A 8 6.30 3.51 -9.16
CA ALA A 8 6.81 4.55 -10.05
C ALA A 8 5.77 5.67 -10.28
N GLU A 9 4.49 5.32 -10.48
CA GLU A 9 3.43 6.32 -10.72
C GLU A 9 3.08 7.12 -9.45
N GLY A 10 3.12 6.49 -8.27
CA GLY A 10 2.92 7.15 -6.98
C GLY A 10 3.94 8.25 -6.71
N ASN A 11 5.20 8.07 -7.11
CA ASN A 11 6.25 9.09 -6.93
C ASN A 11 6.05 10.33 -7.82
N GLY A 12 5.27 10.26 -8.90
CA GLY A 12 5.02 11.38 -9.82
C GLY A 12 3.85 12.31 -9.47
N LYS A 13 2.87 11.88 -8.65
CA LYS A 13 1.66 12.68 -8.36
C LYS A 13 1.74 13.41 -7.01
N ARG A 14 1.44 14.71 -7.04
CA ARG A 14 1.65 15.73 -5.98
C ARG A 14 0.54 15.78 -4.89
N GLN A 15 -0.41 14.83 -4.85
CA GLN A 15 -1.51 14.82 -3.87
C GLN A 15 -1.54 13.53 -3.04
N GLY A 16 -1.54 13.68 -1.70
CA GLY A 16 -1.40 12.60 -0.71
C GLY A 16 -2.52 11.55 -0.77
N ARG A 17 -3.77 11.98 -0.92
CA ARG A 17 -4.96 11.12 -0.96
C ARG A 17 -4.94 10.03 -2.04
N GLN A 18 -4.39 10.35 -3.21
CA GLN A 18 -4.30 9.39 -4.30
C GLN A 18 -3.19 8.35 -4.05
N ARG A 19 -2.11 8.73 -3.35
CA ARG A 19 -0.97 7.86 -3.04
C ARG A 19 -1.34 6.76 -2.04
N ALA A 20 -2.02 7.10 -0.95
CA ALA A 20 -2.42 6.13 0.07
C ALA A 20 -3.31 5.01 -0.51
N LYS A 21 -4.26 5.37 -1.38
CA LYS A 21 -5.12 4.40 -2.08
C LYS A 21 -4.32 3.46 -2.99
N PHE A 22 -3.35 3.96 -3.75
CA PHE A 22 -2.50 3.09 -4.58
C PHE A 22 -1.66 2.10 -3.77
N PHE A 23 -1.16 2.52 -2.60
CA PHE A 23 -0.43 1.62 -1.71
C PHE A 23 -1.35 0.58 -1.06
N ASP A 24 -2.60 0.93 -0.79
CA ASP A 24 -3.60 -0.01 -0.29
C ASP A 24 -3.99 -1.05 -1.36
N ASP A 25 -4.21 -0.62 -2.61
CA ASP A 25 -4.46 -1.52 -3.74
C ASP A 25 -3.28 -2.48 -3.96
N ALA A 26 -2.04 -1.96 -3.88
CA ALA A 26 -0.83 -2.78 -3.97
C ALA A 26 -0.72 -3.78 -2.81
N ARG A 27 -1.16 -3.41 -1.61
CA ARG A 27 -1.21 -4.29 -0.43
C ARG A 27 -2.23 -5.41 -0.64
N GLY A 28 -3.41 -5.09 -1.16
CA GLY A 28 -4.43 -6.07 -1.54
C GLY A 28 -3.90 -7.10 -2.54
N SER A 29 -3.27 -6.64 -3.62
CA SER A 29 -2.66 -7.55 -4.63
C SER A 29 -1.55 -8.44 -4.04
N ALA A 30 -0.76 -7.95 -3.09
CA ALA A 30 0.28 -8.76 -2.43
C ALA A 30 -0.33 -9.85 -1.54
N LEU A 31 -1.43 -9.56 -0.85
CA LEU A 31 -2.17 -10.54 -0.04
C LEU A 31 -2.82 -11.63 -0.90
N GLU A 32 -3.43 -11.26 -2.02
CA GLU A 32 -3.98 -12.24 -2.98
C GLU A 32 -2.90 -13.18 -3.51
N CYS A 33 -1.68 -12.67 -3.74
CA CYS A 33 -0.56 -13.47 -4.18
C CYS A 33 -0.12 -14.47 -3.09
N ALA A 34 -0.10 -14.06 -1.82
CA ALA A 34 0.15 -14.94 -0.69
C ALA A 34 -0.93 -16.04 -0.57
N ALA A 35 -2.20 -15.66 -0.72
CA ALA A 35 -3.32 -16.60 -0.73
C ALA A 35 -3.23 -17.60 -1.90
N GLY A 36 -2.72 -17.17 -3.06
CA GLY A 36 -2.44 -18.05 -4.20
C GLY A 36 -1.36 -19.10 -3.91
N LEU A 37 -0.33 -18.74 -3.14
CA LEU A 37 0.67 -19.70 -2.65
C LEU A 37 0.05 -20.69 -1.66
N ASP A 38 -0.80 -20.21 -0.74
CA ASP A 38 -1.55 -21.06 0.19
C ASP A 38 -2.47 -22.05 -0.53
N ALA A 39 -3.20 -21.58 -1.54
CA ALA A 39 -4.04 -22.42 -2.38
C ALA A 39 -3.24 -23.47 -3.16
N SER A 40 -2.02 -23.12 -3.59
CA SER A 40 -1.11 -24.05 -4.28
C SER A 40 -0.62 -25.18 -3.38
N VAL A 41 -0.41 -24.89 -2.08
CA VAL A 41 -0.11 -25.92 -1.07
C VAL A 41 -1.35 -26.75 -0.73
N ALA A 42 -2.51 -26.11 -0.56
CA ALA A 42 -3.78 -26.82 -0.29
C ALA A 42 -4.14 -27.81 -1.41
N LYS A 43 -3.86 -27.45 -2.67
CA LYS A 43 -4.03 -28.32 -3.84
C LYS A 43 -2.89 -29.31 -4.06
N ARG A 44 -1.89 -29.36 -3.17
CA ARG A 44 -0.68 -30.20 -3.25
C ARG A 44 0.16 -30.01 -4.53
N VAL A 45 0.02 -28.84 -5.16
CA VAL A 45 0.80 -28.45 -6.35
C VAL A 45 2.17 -27.90 -5.95
N ALA A 46 2.30 -27.40 -4.72
CA ALA A 46 3.56 -26.96 -4.13
C ALA A 46 3.69 -27.47 -2.68
N THR A 47 4.93 -27.60 -2.19
CA THR A 47 5.24 -27.91 -0.79
C THR A 47 5.48 -26.63 0.01
N ASN A 48 5.31 -26.70 1.33
CA ASN A 48 5.50 -25.54 2.21
C ASN A 48 6.92 -24.96 2.10
N ASP A 49 7.95 -25.82 2.12
CA ASP A 49 9.35 -25.41 1.90
C ASP A 49 9.56 -24.61 0.62
N ARG A 50 8.86 -24.98 -0.44
CA ARG A 50 9.03 -24.37 -1.76
C ARG A 50 8.35 -23.00 -1.87
N ILE A 51 7.35 -22.72 -1.04
CA ILE A 51 6.65 -21.42 -1.03
C ILE A 51 7.13 -20.50 0.11
N GLN A 52 7.88 -21.01 1.08
CA GLN A 52 8.29 -20.30 2.29
C GLN A 52 9.06 -19.01 1.97
N GLY A 53 10.08 -19.09 1.12
CA GLY A 53 10.84 -17.90 0.69
C GLY A 53 9.98 -16.86 -0.05
N GLY A 54 8.98 -17.32 -0.81
CA GLY A 54 8.00 -16.45 -1.48
C GLY A 54 7.08 -15.74 -0.49
N LYS A 55 6.57 -16.48 0.51
CA LYS A 55 5.76 -15.92 1.61
C LYS A 55 6.53 -14.90 2.44
N GLU A 56 7.79 -15.16 2.77
CA GLU A 56 8.63 -14.23 3.52
C GLU A 56 8.91 -12.94 2.74
N MET A 57 9.08 -13.04 1.42
CA MET A 57 9.19 -11.86 0.56
C MET A 57 7.87 -11.06 0.53
N LEU A 58 6.74 -11.73 0.34
CA LEU A 58 5.42 -11.10 0.34
C LEU A 58 5.08 -10.43 1.68
N ALA A 59 5.43 -11.07 2.80
CA ALA A 59 5.25 -10.51 4.14
C ALA A 59 6.02 -9.19 4.32
N ARG A 60 7.27 -9.12 3.84
CA ARG A 60 8.07 -7.88 3.86
C ARG A 60 7.45 -6.78 2.98
N VAL A 61 6.95 -7.14 1.80
CA VAL A 61 6.27 -6.20 0.89
C VAL A 61 4.99 -5.65 1.53
N VAL A 62 4.15 -6.50 2.11
CA VAL A 62 2.92 -6.08 2.81
C VAL A 62 3.24 -5.18 4.00
N ALA A 63 4.28 -5.50 4.78
CA ALA A 63 4.71 -4.67 5.90
C ALA A 63 5.19 -3.28 5.46
N MET A 64 5.96 -3.22 4.37
CA MET A 64 6.41 -1.95 3.79
C MET A 64 5.23 -1.11 3.29
N LEU A 65 4.32 -1.71 2.52
CA LEU A 65 3.14 -1.03 1.98
C LEU A 65 2.22 -0.53 3.10
N THR A 66 2.05 -1.32 4.17
CA THR A 66 1.26 -0.92 5.35
C THR A 66 1.84 0.32 6.02
N ARG A 67 3.17 0.38 6.19
CA ARG A 67 3.84 1.56 6.75
C ARG A 67 3.72 2.79 5.85
N LEU A 68 3.76 2.61 4.53
CA LEU A 68 3.56 3.71 3.58
C LEU A 68 2.12 4.24 3.62
N VAL A 69 1.12 3.35 3.64
CA VAL A 69 -0.30 3.75 3.82
C VAL A 69 -0.45 4.55 5.10
N GLN A 70 0.03 4.05 6.25
CA GLN A 70 -0.06 4.75 7.53
C GLN A 70 0.61 6.13 7.51
N ARG A 71 1.78 6.24 6.84
CA ARG A 71 2.51 7.52 6.74
C ARG A 71 1.75 8.55 5.92
N PHE A 72 1.22 8.16 4.76
CA PHE A 72 0.53 9.09 3.87
C PHE A 72 -0.91 9.41 4.31
N ASP A 73 -1.55 8.52 5.07
CA ASP A 73 -2.86 8.78 5.70
C ASP A 73 -2.72 9.78 6.87
N ALA A 74 -1.62 9.71 7.64
CA ALA A 74 -1.32 10.68 8.68
C ALA A 74 -0.91 12.06 8.13
N ASP A 75 -0.18 12.12 7.01
CA ASP A 75 0.15 13.37 6.31
C ASP A 75 -1.10 14.08 5.77
N GLU A 76 -2.12 13.35 5.29
CA GLU A 76 -3.43 13.92 4.90
C GLU A 76 -4.12 14.63 6.07
N PHE A 77 -4.00 14.10 7.29
CA PHE A 77 -4.58 14.73 8.48
C PHE A 77 -3.89 16.06 8.82
N ARG A 78 -2.58 16.16 8.59
CA ARG A 78 -1.80 17.39 8.86
C ARG A 78 -1.98 18.47 7.79
N VAL A 79 -2.17 18.09 6.52
CA VAL A 79 -2.34 19.05 5.42
C VAL A 79 -3.73 19.73 5.45
N ARG A 80 -4.70 19.15 6.17
CA ARG A 80 -6.06 19.70 6.29
C ARG A 80 -6.21 20.82 7.34
N GLU A 81 -5.23 21.05 8.20
CA GLU A 81 -5.31 22.10 9.24
C GLU A 81 -4.88 23.50 8.75
N ASP A 82 -4.36 23.65 7.52
CA ASP A 82 -3.83 24.92 7.01
C ASP A 82 -4.80 25.71 6.09
N THR A 83 -6.11 25.40 6.05
CA THR A 83 -7.07 26.10 5.14
C THR A 83 -8.21 26.87 5.82
N ASP A 84 -8.35 26.84 7.14
CA ASP A 84 -9.47 27.53 7.82
C ASP A 84 -9.01 28.61 8.82
N ARG A 85 -8.09 29.51 8.42
CA ARG A 85 -7.84 30.77 9.15
C ARG A 85 -7.65 31.95 8.20
N ASP A 86 -8.51 32.96 8.42
CA ASP A 86 -8.63 34.28 7.77
C ASP A 86 -9.02 34.25 6.28
N ASP A 87 -10.11 34.87 5.82
CA ASP A 87 -10.64 36.20 6.20
C ASP A 87 -12.18 36.22 6.26
N THR A 88 -12.73 36.35 7.46
CA THR A 88 -14.04 37.00 7.67
C THR A 88 -13.86 38.10 8.69
N ASP A 89 -13.39 39.25 8.23
CA ASP A 89 -13.80 40.59 8.67
C ASP A 89 -12.82 41.60 8.06
N ASP A 90 -13.30 42.39 7.10
CA ASP A 90 -13.05 43.84 7.11
C ASP A 90 -14.02 44.52 6.12
N LEU A 91 -14.95 45.23 6.76
CA LEU A 91 -15.95 46.23 6.34
C LEU A 91 -15.88 46.83 4.92
#